data_AF-A0A2V9CDB8-F1
#
_entry.id   AF-A0A2V9CDB8-F1
#
_cell.length_a   1.000
_cell.length_b   1.000
_cell.length_c   1.000
_cell.angle_alpha   90.00
_cell.angle_beta   90.00
_cell.angle_gamma   90.00
#
_symmetry.space_group_name_H-M   'P 1'
#
loop_
_entity.id
_entity.type
_entity.pdbx_description
1 polymer ?
#
loop_
_entity_poly.entity_id
_entity_poly.type
_entity_poly.pdbx_seq_one_letter_code
_entity_poly.pdbx_strand_id
1 'polypeptide(L)'
;MRRRSASLTYSGWTIELDVPTRKYRTPRVYEQTITLAGRSLRQLFVQDLGHDEPTILLTNQRHTPAKALLTRYAQRMLIENALSDAVRFFHIDALSSSVGLKVDFDMALLVLASGLYRLIAQRMRGYADAQARQIFRDLIDMPADITVSEKEVEVSFHRRAHLPILLASDLMEKPIAVPWWNGLPLRLTTYDGRQNKPST
;
A
#
# COMPACT_ATOMS: atom_id res chain seq x y z
N MET A 1 27.92 19.25 -19.14
CA MET A 1 26.50 19.19 -19.55
C MET A 1 25.88 20.57 -19.32
N ARG A 2 25.73 21.38 -20.38
CA ARG A 2 25.37 22.81 -20.28
C ARG A 2 23.93 22.96 -19.73
N ARG A 3 23.78 23.72 -18.64
CA ARG A 3 22.49 24.28 -18.19
C ARG A 3 21.91 25.14 -19.31
N ARG A 4 20.98 24.61 -20.09
CA ARG A 4 20.01 25.44 -20.80
C ARG A 4 18.96 25.82 -19.76
N SER A 5 19.05 27.04 -19.26
CA SER A 5 17.90 27.78 -18.76
C SER A 5 16.81 27.67 -19.81
N ALA A 6 15.85 26.77 -19.61
CA ALA A 6 14.71 26.62 -20.48
C ALA A 6 13.90 27.92 -20.38
N SER A 7 14.01 28.77 -21.40
CA SER A 7 12.98 29.74 -21.71
C SER A 7 11.68 28.96 -21.87
N LEU A 8 10.85 28.93 -20.84
CA LEU A 8 9.54 28.30 -20.87
C LEU A 8 8.65 29.14 -21.80
N THR A 9 8.69 28.84 -23.09
CA THR A 9 7.88 29.50 -24.13
C THR A 9 6.41 29.07 -24.08
N TYR A 10 6.07 28.07 -23.24
CA TYR A 10 4.71 27.55 -23.09
C TYR A 10 4.01 28.18 -21.89
N SER A 11 2.74 28.56 -22.07
CA SER A 11 1.86 29.00 -20.99
C SER A 11 1.62 27.84 -20.00
N GLY A 12 2.27 27.88 -18.85
CA GLY A 12 2.00 26.93 -17.78
C GLY A 12 0.63 27.18 -17.14
N TRP A 13 -0.02 26.12 -16.68
CA TRP A 13 -1.32 26.17 -16.03
C TRP A 13 -1.27 25.54 -14.63
N THR A 14 -2.19 25.96 -13.77
CA THR A 14 -2.32 25.42 -12.42
C THR A 14 -3.25 24.21 -12.42
N ILE A 15 -2.88 23.17 -11.67
CA ILE A 15 -3.71 21.98 -11.48
C ILE A 15 -3.97 21.80 -9.98
N GLU A 16 -5.19 21.48 -9.58
CA GLU A 16 -5.47 21.04 -8.21
C GLU A 16 -5.34 19.52 -8.10
N LEU A 17 -4.44 19.05 -7.24
CA LEU A 17 -4.18 17.64 -6.97
C LEU A 17 -5.13 17.12 -5.88
N ASP A 18 -5.67 15.93 -6.12
CA ASP A 18 -6.47 15.19 -5.14
C ASP A 18 -5.54 14.40 -4.20
N VAL A 19 -4.89 15.12 -3.29
CA VAL A 19 -4.02 14.56 -2.23
C VAL A 19 -4.38 15.24 -0.90
N PRO A 20 -5.37 14.71 -0.17
CA PRO A 20 -5.96 15.36 1.01
C PRO A 20 -4.95 15.69 2.13
N THR A 21 -3.88 14.93 2.25
CA THR A 21 -2.88 15.09 3.32
C THR A 21 -1.74 16.05 2.98
N ARG A 22 -1.65 16.53 1.73
CA ARG A 22 -0.50 17.32 1.27
C ARG A 22 -0.74 18.83 1.40
N LYS A 23 0.29 19.56 1.85
CA LYS A 23 0.31 21.04 1.97
C LYS A 23 0.29 21.74 0.62
N TYR A 24 0.95 21.16 -0.39
CA TYR A 24 1.10 21.73 -1.73
C TYR A 24 0.18 21.00 -2.72
N ARG A 25 -0.99 21.57 -2.99
CA ARG A 25 -2.05 20.96 -3.80
C ARG A 25 -2.24 21.60 -5.17
N THR A 26 -1.69 22.79 -5.40
CA THR A 26 -1.90 23.57 -6.62
C THR A 26 -0.61 23.85 -7.39
N PRO A 27 0.12 22.81 -7.86
CA PRO A 27 1.34 23.04 -8.63
C PRO A 27 1.07 23.72 -9.97
N ARG A 28 2.07 24.48 -10.44
CA ARG A 28 2.09 25.03 -11.79
C ARG A 28 2.83 24.09 -12.73
N VAL A 29 2.20 23.76 -13.85
CA VAL A 29 2.65 22.73 -14.78
C VAL A 29 2.93 23.33 -16.14
N TYR A 30 4.05 22.92 -16.73
CA TYR A 30 4.41 23.23 -18.11
C TYR A 30 4.70 21.93 -18.83
N GLU A 31 4.14 21.77 -20.01
CA GLU A 31 4.21 20.54 -20.77
C GLU A 31 4.96 20.76 -22.08
N GLN A 32 5.82 19.80 -22.43
CA GLN A 32 6.46 19.77 -23.73
C GLN A 32 6.74 18.32 -24.17
N THR A 33 6.86 18.13 -25.47
CA THR A 33 7.40 16.88 -26.03
C THR A 33 8.89 17.06 -26.25
N ILE A 34 9.70 16.14 -25.74
CA ILE A 34 11.15 16.14 -25.93
C ILE A 34 11.58 14.89 -26.72
N THR A 35 12.77 14.94 -27.31
CA THR A 35 13.44 13.76 -27.85
C THR A 35 14.65 13.43 -26.98
N LEU A 36 14.66 12.23 -26.40
CA LEU A 36 15.74 11.73 -25.56
C LEU A 36 16.15 10.34 -26.05
N ALA A 37 17.44 10.13 -26.32
CA ALA A 37 17.97 8.86 -26.83
C ALA A 37 17.18 8.30 -28.04
N GLY A 38 16.82 9.17 -28.99
CA GLY A 38 16.05 8.80 -30.19
C GLY A 38 14.57 8.49 -29.95
N ARG A 39 14.06 8.66 -28.73
CA ARG A 39 12.65 8.46 -28.39
C ARG A 39 11.97 9.77 -28.04
N SER A 40 10.77 9.96 -28.58
CA SER A 40 9.92 11.09 -28.22
C SER A 40 9.18 10.78 -26.92
N LEU A 41 9.37 11.62 -25.90
CA LEU A 41 8.79 11.51 -24.57
C LEU A 41 8.01 12.77 -24.23
N ARG A 42 7.01 12.62 -23.36
CA ARG A 42 6.32 13.74 -22.75
C ARG A 42 7.07 14.17 -21.50
N GLN A 43 7.30 15.46 -21.36
CA GLN A 43 7.93 16.06 -20.19
C GLN A 43 6.99 17.07 -19.55
N LEU A 44 6.82 16.96 -18.22
CA LEU A 44 6.17 17.95 -17.39
C LEU A 44 7.21 18.63 -16.50
N PHE A 45 7.31 19.94 -16.59
CA PHE A 45 8.00 20.76 -15.59
C PHE A 45 6.97 21.23 -14.56
N VAL A 46 7.24 21.00 -13.29
CA VAL A 46 6.28 21.21 -12.21
C VAL A 46 6.92 22.09 -11.14
N GLN A 47 6.33 23.25 -10.91
CA GLN A 47 6.68 24.18 -9.84
C GLN A 47 5.69 24.05 -8.68
N ASP A 48 6.08 24.51 -7.51
CA ASP A 48 5.22 24.59 -6.31
C ASP A 48 4.68 23.22 -5.85
N LEU A 49 5.44 22.16 -6.12
CA LEU A 49 5.13 20.79 -5.70
C LEU A 49 5.71 20.45 -4.31
N GLY A 50 6.19 21.44 -3.56
CA GLY A 50 6.80 21.29 -2.24
C GLY A 50 8.32 21.10 -2.23
N HIS A 51 8.99 21.35 -3.36
CA HIS A 51 10.46 21.44 -3.46
C HIS A 51 10.84 22.85 -3.93
N ASP A 52 12.00 23.33 -3.50
CA ASP A 52 12.54 24.63 -3.91
C ASP A 52 12.90 24.62 -5.41
N GLU A 53 13.36 23.47 -5.92
CA GLU A 53 13.64 23.26 -7.34
C GLU A 53 12.43 22.66 -8.09
N PRO A 54 12.21 23.02 -9.36
CA PRO A 54 11.14 22.45 -10.16
C PRO A 54 11.34 20.95 -10.38
N THR A 55 10.29 20.18 -10.20
CA THR A 55 10.28 18.75 -10.50
C THR A 55 10.12 18.52 -12.00
N ILE A 56 10.98 17.68 -12.59
CA ILE A 56 10.85 17.24 -13.99
C ILE A 56 10.29 15.83 -14.00
N LEU A 57 9.11 15.64 -14.60
CA LEU A 57 8.51 14.34 -14.83
C LEU A 57 8.63 13.96 -16.31
N LEU A 58 9.31 12.86 -16.59
CA LEU A 58 9.42 12.27 -17.93
C LEU A 58 8.53 11.03 -18.01
N THR A 59 7.71 10.95 -19.06
CA THR A 59 6.78 9.83 -19.23
C THR A 59 6.57 9.44 -20.69
N ASN A 60 6.35 8.16 -20.92
CA ASN A 60 5.84 7.63 -22.18
C ASN A 60 4.30 7.71 -22.28
N GLN A 61 3.61 8.08 -21.20
CA GLN A 61 2.15 8.20 -21.15
C GLN A 61 1.70 9.54 -21.75
N ARG A 62 1.51 9.54 -23.06
CA ARG A 62 1.19 10.76 -23.83
C ARG A 62 -0.21 11.30 -23.57
N HIS A 63 -1.18 10.43 -23.34
CA HIS A 63 -2.60 10.81 -23.23
C HIS A 63 -3.13 10.89 -21.79
N THR A 64 -2.39 10.34 -20.82
CA THR A 64 -2.80 10.39 -19.40
C THR A 64 -2.85 11.84 -18.92
N PRO A 65 -3.92 12.34 -18.29
CA PRO A 65 -3.98 13.73 -17.83
C PRO A 65 -2.82 14.08 -16.89
N ALA A 66 -2.30 15.31 -16.99
CA ALA A 66 -1.20 15.77 -16.14
C ALA A 66 -1.55 15.67 -14.64
N LYS A 67 -2.81 15.96 -14.27
CA LYS A 67 -3.32 15.77 -12.90
C LYS A 67 -3.12 14.33 -12.41
N ALA A 68 -3.48 13.33 -13.20
CA ALA A 68 -3.35 11.92 -12.82
C ALA A 68 -1.87 11.50 -12.66
N LEU A 69 -1.00 11.97 -13.56
CA LEU A 69 0.45 11.72 -13.46
C LEU A 69 1.05 12.34 -12.20
N LEU A 70 0.65 13.57 -11.87
CA LEU A 70 1.15 14.29 -10.71
C LEU A 70 0.58 13.78 -9.39
N THR A 71 -0.70 13.37 -9.35
CA THR A 71 -1.27 12.67 -8.18
C THR A 71 -0.51 11.38 -7.90
N ARG A 72 -0.23 10.58 -8.94
CA ARG A 72 0.57 9.36 -8.80
C ARG A 72 2.01 9.63 -8.34
N TYR A 73 2.63 10.69 -8.87
CA TYR A 73 3.96 11.11 -8.40
C TYR A 73 3.94 11.58 -6.94
N ALA A 74 2.93 12.37 -6.55
CA ALA A 74 2.78 12.84 -5.17
C ALA A 74 2.62 11.67 -4.18
N GLN A 75 2.08 10.54 -4.62
CA GLN A 75 2.00 9.30 -3.86
C GLN A 75 3.31 8.50 -3.77
N ARG A 76 4.42 8.97 -4.37
CA ARG A 76 5.75 8.31 -4.31
C ARG A 76 6.19 8.01 -2.87
N MET A 77 5.88 8.90 -1.93
CA MET A 77 6.11 8.71 -0.50
C MET A 77 5.52 7.40 0.03
N LEU A 78 4.37 6.93 -0.49
CA LEU A 78 3.77 5.66 -0.08
C LEU A 78 4.62 4.45 -0.47
N ILE A 79 5.35 4.55 -1.58
CA ILE A 79 6.27 3.50 -2.04
C ILE A 79 7.52 3.50 -1.17
N GLU A 80 8.10 4.67 -0.91
CA GLU A 80 9.30 4.81 -0.08
C GLU A 80 9.02 4.42 1.38
N ASN A 81 7.85 4.80 1.91
CA ASN A 81 7.40 4.37 3.23
C ASN A 81 7.19 2.86 3.29
N ALA A 82 6.58 2.25 2.28
CA ALA A 82 6.39 0.79 2.24
C ALA A 82 7.73 0.04 2.18
N LEU A 83 8.71 0.55 1.43
CA LEU A 83 10.06 -0.03 1.39
C LEU A 83 10.78 0.11 2.74
N SER A 84 10.71 1.29 3.35
CA SER A 84 11.31 1.57 4.67
C SER A 84 10.70 0.71 5.77
N ASP A 85 9.39 0.54 5.74
CA ASP A 85 8.64 -0.33 6.66
C ASP A 85 8.98 -1.81 6.43
N ALA A 86 9.16 -2.23 5.17
CA ALA A 86 9.63 -3.57 4.84
C ALA A 86 11.01 -3.86 5.47
N VAL A 87 11.94 -2.91 5.37
CA VAL A 87 13.30 -3.04 5.95
C VAL A 87 13.25 -3.12 7.47
N ARG A 88 12.48 -2.22 8.11
CA ARG A 88 12.47 -2.07 9.57
C ARG A 88 11.67 -3.13 10.31
N PHE A 89 10.57 -3.62 9.74
CA PHE A 89 9.69 -4.57 10.41
C PHE A 89 10.03 -6.02 10.06
N PHE A 90 10.39 -6.30 8.81
CA PHE A 90 10.74 -7.66 8.40
C PHE A 90 12.25 -7.90 8.32
N HIS A 91 13.06 -6.95 8.80
CA HIS A 91 14.50 -7.08 8.96
C HIS A 91 15.26 -7.48 7.67
N ILE A 92 15.03 -6.76 6.57
CA ILE A 92 15.74 -6.98 5.28
C ILE A 92 17.26 -7.07 5.46
N ASP A 93 17.83 -6.28 6.37
CA ASP A 93 19.27 -6.21 6.56
C ASP A 93 19.83 -7.34 7.46
N ALA A 94 18.95 -8.19 8.01
CA ALA A 94 19.30 -9.33 8.86
C ALA A 94 19.00 -10.67 8.18
N LEU A 95 19.22 -10.74 6.86
CA LEU A 95 19.19 -11.98 6.07
C LEU A 95 20.10 -13.02 6.74
N SER A 96 19.49 -14.04 7.34
CA SER A 96 20.18 -15.02 8.20
C SER A 96 21.08 -16.01 7.44
N SER A 97 21.44 -15.73 6.19
CA SER A 97 22.17 -16.69 5.36
C SER A 97 23.11 -16.06 4.34
N SER A 98 24.33 -16.59 4.33
CA SER A 98 25.42 -16.27 3.40
C SER A 98 25.30 -16.94 2.03
N VAL A 99 24.19 -17.66 1.75
CA VAL A 99 23.95 -18.37 0.48
C VAL A 99 22.92 -17.60 -0.33
N GLY A 100 23.29 -17.12 -1.53
CA GLY A 100 22.46 -16.24 -2.36
C GLY A 100 21.04 -16.74 -2.65
N LEU A 101 20.84 -18.06 -2.80
CA LEU A 101 19.50 -18.65 -3.00
C LEU A 101 18.54 -18.39 -1.83
N LYS A 102 19.07 -18.39 -0.59
CA LYS A 102 18.26 -18.10 0.60
C LYS A 102 17.92 -16.61 0.69
N VAL A 103 18.82 -15.75 0.21
CA VAL A 103 18.58 -14.30 0.15
C VAL A 103 17.45 -13.96 -0.83
N ASP A 104 17.47 -14.54 -2.02
CA ASP A 104 16.41 -14.32 -3.02
C ASP A 104 15.05 -14.83 -2.53
N PHE A 105 15.03 -15.97 -1.84
CA PHE A 105 13.82 -16.54 -1.26
C PHE A 105 13.26 -15.69 -0.11
N ASP A 106 14.12 -15.24 0.81
CA ASP A 106 13.73 -14.36 1.92
C ASP A 106 13.16 -13.04 1.38
N MET A 107 13.78 -12.49 0.33
CA MET A 107 13.27 -11.31 -0.37
C MET A 107 11.91 -11.54 -1.03
N ALA A 108 11.70 -12.70 -1.65
CA ALA A 108 10.41 -13.04 -2.25
C ALA A 108 9.32 -13.19 -1.18
N LEU A 109 9.60 -13.91 -0.09
CA LEU A 109 8.67 -14.09 1.03
C LEU A 109 8.30 -12.75 1.66
N LEU A 110 9.25 -11.83 1.74
CA LEU A 110 9.01 -10.48 2.22
C LEU A 110 8.07 -9.68 1.33
N VAL A 111 8.31 -9.66 0.01
CA VAL A 111 7.43 -8.94 -0.92
C VAL A 111 6.01 -9.47 -0.81
N LEU A 112 5.85 -10.79 -0.67
CA LEU A 112 4.58 -11.43 -0.40
C LEU A 112 3.98 -10.97 0.94
N ALA A 113 4.74 -10.99 2.03
CA ALA A 113 4.28 -10.53 3.34
C ALA A 113 3.83 -9.07 3.33
N SER A 114 4.64 -8.18 2.75
CA SER A 114 4.29 -6.76 2.57
C SER A 114 3.01 -6.58 1.76
N GLY A 115 2.86 -7.33 0.67
CA GLY A 115 1.65 -7.36 -0.14
C GLY A 115 0.42 -7.81 0.65
N LEU A 116 0.53 -8.88 1.44
CA LEU A 116 -0.55 -9.40 2.27
C LEU A 116 -0.97 -8.40 3.36
N TYR A 117 -0.02 -7.75 4.02
CA TYR A 117 -0.30 -6.70 4.99
C TYR A 117 -1.04 -5.53 4.35
N ARG A 118 -0.65 -5.11 3.14
CA ARG A 118 -1.35 -4.05 2.42
C ARG A 118 -2.76 -4.46 2.00
N LEU A 119 -2.95 -5.70 1.56
CA LEU A 119 -4.28 -6.22 1.21
C LEU A 119 -5.22 -6.26 2.41
N ILE A 120 -4.73 -6.67 3.59
CA ILE A 120 -5.50 -6.61 4.84
C ILE A 120 -5.82 -5.15 5.17
N ALA A 121 -4.83 -4.27 5.17
CA ALA A 121 -4.99 -2.86 5.52
C ALA A 121 -6.01 -2.11 4.63
N GLN A 122 -6.11 -2.46 3.35
CA GLN A 122 -7.10 -1.88 2.43
C GLN A 122 -8.55 -2.21 2.79
N ARG A 123 -8.79 -3.33 3.50
CA ARG A 123 -10.13 -3.71 4.00
C ARG A 123 -10.44 -3.07 5.35
N MET A 124 -9.46 -2.43 5.98
CA MET A 124 -9.56 -1.92 7.35
C MET A 124 -9.66 -0.40 7.33
N ARG A 125 -10.79 0.14 7.80
CA ARG A 125 -11.04 1.58 7.80
C ARG A 125 -9.96 2.32 8.58
N GLY A 126 -9.28 3.26 7.92
CA GLY A 126 -8.22 4.08 8.51
C GLY A 126 -6.82 3.46 8.49
N TYR A 127 -6.65 2.26 7.93
CA TYR A 127 -5.34 1.57 7.87
C TYR A 127 -4.69 1.58 6.48
N ALA A 128 -5.31 2.17 5.46
CA ALA A 128 -4.78 2.17 4.09
C ALA A 128 -3.30 2.63 3.99
N ASP A 129 -2.92 3.61 4.81
CA ASP A 129 -1.56 4.16 4.90
C ASP A 129 -0.78 3.71 6.14
N ALA A 130 -1.32 2.78 6.94
CA ALA A 130 -0.68 2.30 8.16
C ALA A 130 0.58 1.46 7.87
N GLN A 131 1.56 1.55 8.78
CA GLN A 131 2.77 0.74 8.75
C GLN A 131 2.49 -0.70 9.21
N ALA A 132 3.24 -1.66 8.69
CA ALA A 132 3.17 -3.09 8.99
C ALA A 132 3.27 -3.35 10.49
N ARG A 133 4.12 -2.62 11.21
CA ARG A 133 4.20 -2.71 12.69
C ARG A 133 2.88 -2.34 13.36
N GLN A 134 2.21 -1.30 12.89
CA GLN A 134 0.92 -0.87 13.43
C GLN A 134 -0.17 -1.88 13.06
N ILE A 135 -0.21 -2.34 11.81
CA ILE A 135 -1.13 -3.40 11.36
C ILE A 135 -0.94 -4.65 12.20
N PHE A 136 0.30 -5.09 12.42
CA PHE A 136 0.61 -6.25 13.24
C PHE A 136 0.06 -6.08 14.66
N ARG A 137 0.48 -5.02 15.36
CA ARG A 137 0.09 -4.79 16.76
C ARG A 137 -1.43 -4.65 16.93
N ASP A 138 -2.09 -3.93 16.02
CA ASP A 138 -3.49 -3.56 16.18
C ASP A 138 -4.44 -4.65 15.68
N LEU A 139 -4.06 -5.41 14.64
CA LEU A 139 -4.96 -6.30 13.88
C LEU A 139 -4.52 -7.78 13.81
N ILE A 140 -3.23 -8.09 13.92
CA ILE A 140 -2.71 -9.46 13.78
C ILE A 140 -2.37 -10.06 15.15
N ASP A 141 -1.63 -9.32 15.97
CA ASP A 141 -1.24 -9.67 17.33
C ASP A 141 -2.39 -9.39 18.30
N MET A 142 -3.49 -10.11 18.09
CA MET A 142 -4.69 -10.07 18.89
C MET A 142 -4.88 -11.40 19.62
N PRO A 143 -5.11 -11.37 20.95
CA PRO A 143 -5.39 -12.59 21.68
C PRO A 143 -6.72 -13.19 21.23
N ALA A 144 -6.72 -14.50 21.07
CA ALA A 144 -7.86 -15.29 20.63
C ALA A 144 -7.76 -16.71 21.18
N ASP A 145 -8.92 -17.33 21.39
CA ASP A 145 -9.01 -18.76 21.72
C ASP A 145 -9.18 -19.57 20.44
N ILE A 146 -8.41 -20.65 20.31
CA ILE A 146 -8.44 -21.53 19.14
C ILE A 146 -9.11 -22.84 19.53
N THR A 147 -10.19 -23.18 18.83
CA THR A 147 -10.86 -24.49 18.96
C THR A 147 -10.71 -25.26 17.67
N VAL A 148 -10.05 -26.41 17.73
CA VAL A 148 -9.88 -27.31 16.57
C VAL A 148 -10.90 -28.45 16.68
N SER A 149 -11.70 -28.62 15.63
CA SER A 149 -12.66 -29.72 15.50
C SER A 149 -12.50 -30.45 14.17
N GLU A 150 -13.19 -31.57 14.01
CA GLU A 150 -13.22 -32.31 12.73
C GLU A 150 -13.93 -31.53 11.61
N LYS A 151 -14.74 -30.51 11.95
CA LYS A 151 -15.56 -29.75 10.98
C LYS A 151 -14.91 -28.44 10.56
N GLU A 152 -14.25 -27.76 11.50
CA GLU A 152 -13.65 -26.45 11.30
C GLU A 152 -12.62 -26.14 12.39
N VAL A 153 -11.74 -25.18 12.09
CA VAL A 153 -10.90 -24.48 13.06
C VAL A 153 -11.56 -23.15 13.37
N GLU A 154 -11.96 -22.93 14.62
CA GLU A 154 -12.51 -21.67 15.07
C GLU A 154 -11.45 -20.84 15.81
N VAL A 155 -11.36 -19.55 15.47
CA VAL A 155 -10.55 -18.55 16.16
C VAL A 155 -11.49 -17.49 16.74
N SER A 156 -11.65 -17.49 18.06
CA SER A 156 -12.52 -16.55 18.78
C SER A 156 -11.71 -15.41 19.37
N PHE A 157 -11.84 -14.22 18.79
CA PHE A 157 -11.10 -13.04 19.24
C PHE A 157 -11.62 -12.49 20.56
N HIS A 158 -10.69 -12.13 21.44
CA HIS A 158 -11.00 -11.45 22.69
C HIS A 158 -11.35 -9.98 22.47
N ARG A 159 -12.13 -9.39 23.38
CA ARG A 159 -12.52 -7.99 23.30
C ARG A 159 -11.29 -7.08 23.38
N ARG A 160 -11.09 -6.25 22.35
CA ARG A 160 -10.02 -5.24 22.28
C ARG A 160 -10.51 -3.97 21.60
N ALA A 161 -9.81 -2.86 21.82
CA ALA A 161 -10.15 -1.56 21.22
C ALA A 161 -10.25 -1.59 19.68
N HIS A 162 -9.42 -2.41 19.02
CA HIS A 162 -9.35 -2.49 17.55
C HIS A 162 -10.22 -3.61 16.95
N LEU A 163 -10.85 -4.46 17.76
CA LEU A 163 -11.73 -5.54 17.28
C LEU A 163 -12.90 -5.03 16.41
N PRO A 164 -13.55 -3.89 16.70
CA PRO A 164 -14.61 -3.35 15.85
C PRO A 164 -14.18 -3.10 14.39
N ILE A 165 -12.89 -2.85 14.14
CA ILE A 165 -12.37 -2.65 12.78
C ILE A 165 -12.33 -3.98 12.02
N LEU A 166 -11.90 -5.07 12.68
CA LEU A 166 -11.92 -6.41 12.09
C LEU A 166 -13.36 -6.88 11.80
N LEU A 167 -14.29 -6.61 12.72
CA LEU A 167 -15.71 -6.93 12.53
C LEU A 167 -16.33 -6.23 11.32
N ALA A 168 -15.88 -5.02 11.00
CA ALA A 168 -16.36 -4.24 9.87
C ALA A 168 -15.62 -4.54 8.54
N SER A 169 -14.72 -5.53 8.51
CA SER A 169 -13.84 -5.82 7.36
C SER A 169 -14.31 -6.97 6.47
N ASP A 170 -15.51 -7.49 6.73
CA ASP A 170 -16.15 -8.66 6.10
C ASP A 170 -15.36 -9.99 6.26
N LEU A 171 -14.19 -9.97 6.90
CA LEU A 171 -13.34 -11.15 7.10
C LEU A 171 -13.98 -12.24 7.98
N MET A 172 -14.96 -11.87 8.82
CA MET A 172 -15.65 -12.80 9.71
C MET A 172 -16.97 -13.33 9.14
N GLU A 173 -17.39 -12.90 7.94
CA GLU A 173 -18.70 -13.28 7.39
C GLU A 173 -18.75 -14.72 6.89
N LYS A 174 -17.63 -15.23 6.37
CA LYS A 174 -17.58 -16.54 5.71
C LYS A 174 -16.39 -17.35 6.18
N PRO A 175 -16.58 -18.67 6.44
CA PRO A 175 -15.46 -19.57 6.65
C PRO A 175 -14.55 -19.62 5.42
N ILE A 176 -13.24 -19.70 5.64
CA ILE A 176 -12.22 -19.75 4.59
C ILE A 176 -11.65 -21.16 4.56
N ALA A 177 -11.83 -21.88 3.44
CA ALA A 177 -11.21 -23.19 3.26
C ALA A 177 -9.68 -23.03 3.19
N VAL A 178 -8.96 -23.74 4.07
CA VAL A 178 -7.50 -23.67 4.11
C VAL A 178 -6.92 -24.88 3.36
N PRO A 179 -6.25 -24.69 2.21
CA PRO A 179 -5.83 -25.80 1.35
C PRO A 179 -4.89 -26.79 2.03
N TRP A 180 -3.96 -26.28 2.85
CA TRP A 180 -3.00 -27.11 3.58
C TRP A 180 -3.58 -27.75 4.85
N TRP A 181 -4.86 -27.54 5.14
CA TRP A 181 -5.63 -28.27 6.16
C TRP A 181 -6.60 -29.28 5.53
N ASN A 182 -6.26 -29.81 4.35
CA ASN A 182 -7.15 -30.68 3.56
C ASN A 182 -8.52 -30.01 3.26
N GLY A 183 -8.54 -28.68 3.14
CA GLY A 183 -9.76 -27.92 2.90
C GLY A 183 -10.61 -27.66 4.15
N LEU A 184 -10.15 -28.04 5.34
CA LEU A 184 -10.83 -27.73 6.61
C LEU A 184 -11.00 -26.21 6.74
N PRO A 185 -12.23 -25.71 6.99
CA PRO A 185 -12.50 -24.28 7.03
C PRO A 185 -11.97 -23.63 8.31
N LEU A 186 -11.44 -22.42 8.16
CA LEU A 186 -11.14 -21.47 9.22
C LEU A 186 -12.36 -20.56 9.43
N ARG A 187 -12.86 -20.47 10.66
CA ARG A 187 -13.91 -19.54 11.06
C ARG A 187 -13.37 -18.53 12.06
N LEU A 188 -13.60 -17.25 11.80
CA LEU A 188 -13.25 -16.16 12.69
C LEU A 188 -14.50 -15.72 13.47
N THR A 189 -14.44 -15.73 14.80
CA THR A 189 -15.54 -15.38 15.70
C THR A 189 -15.07 -14.40 16.77
N THR A 190 -15.98 -13.97 17.64
CA THR A 190 -15.66 -13.11 18.80
C THR A 190 -16.23 -13.69 20.09
N TYR A 191 -15.66 -13.27 21.22
CA TYR A 191 -16.06 -13.67 22.57
C TYR A 191 -17.58 -13.69 22.82
N ASP A 192 -18.33 -12.72 22.27
CA ASP A 192 -19.80 -12.80 22.20
C ASP A 192 -20.19 -13.57 20.94
N GLY A 193 -20.23 -14.90 21.04
CA GLY A 193 -20.87 -15.74 20.03
C GLY A 193 -22.35 -15.38 19.89
N ARG A 194 -22.69 -14.37 19.07
CA ARG A 194 -24.05 -14.19 18.60
C ARG A 194 -24.30 -15.12 17.43
N GLN A 195 -24.93 -16.24 17.77
CA GLN A 195 -26.16 -16.71 17.13
C GLN A 195 -26.26 -16.33 15.66
N ASN A 196 -25.75 -17.22 14.80
CA ASN A 196 -26.29 -17.37 13.47
C ASN A 196 -27.76 -17.76 13.62
N LYS A 197 -28.68 -16.78 13.70
CA LYS A 197 -30.09 -17.05 13.50
C LYS A 197 -30.24 -17.38 12.02
N PRO A 198 -30.79 -18.56 11.67
CA PRO A 198 -31.14 -18.82 10.29
C PRO A 198 -32.16 -17.78 9.85
N SER A 199 -31.91 -17.17 8.68
CA SER A 199 -32.87 -16.34 7.98
C SER A 199 -34.15 -17.16 7.77
N THR A 200 -35.25 -16.68 8.34
CA THR A 200 -36.61 -17.13 8.02
C THR A 200 -36.96 -16.73 6.59
#